data_AF-A0A9E5FJ82-F1
#
_entry.id   AF-A0A9E5FJ82-F1
#
_cell.length_a   1.000
_cell.length_b   1.000
_cell.length_c   1.000
_cell.angle_alpha   90.00
_cell.angle_beta   90.00
_cell.angle_gamma   90.00
#
_symmetry.space_group_name_H-M   'P 1'
#
loop_
_entity.id
_entity.type
_entity.pdbx_description
1 polymer ?
#
loop_
_entity_poly.entity_id
_entity_poly.type
_entity_poly.pdbx_seq_one_letter_code
_entity_poly.pdbx_strand_id
1 'polypeptide(L)' 'QVVEAQSDRLATLLLQAAESCLMQGQPQQAVYFLERVMQAFPTTRHAMTAQTRLAQIQGPPGLGITPNAQPK' A
#
# COMPACT_ATOMS: atom_id res chain seq x y z
N GLN A 1 8.37 -15.18 -20.49
CA GLN A 1 7.51 -15.72 -19.42
C GLN A 1 8.19 -15.87 -18.04
N VAL A 2 9.47 -15.54 -17.85
CA VAL A 2 10.16 -15.72 -16.54
C VAL A 2 10.08 -14.49 -15.63
N VAL A 3 9.97 -13.29 -16.22
CA VAL A 3 9.92 -12.02 -15.48
C VAL A 3 8.66 -11.93 -14.62
N GLU A 4 7.52 -12.39 -15.12
CA GLU A 4 6.24 -12.34 -14.40
C GLU A 4 6.23 -13.20 -13.13
N ALA A 5 6.80 -14.41 -13.18
CA ALA A 5 6.84 -15.32 -12.02
C ALA A 5 7.79 -14.84 -10.89
N GLN A 6 8.90 -14.19 -11.24
CA GLN A 6 9.76 -13.55 -10.24
C GLN A 6 9.12 -12.29 -9.65
N SER A 7 8.42 -11.52 -10.48
CA SER A 7 7.68 -10.33 -10.06
C SER A 7 6.58 -10.67 -9.05
N ASP A 8 5.87 -11.77 -9.29
CA ASP A 8 4.79 -12.27 -8.43
C ASP A 8 5.27 -12.63 -7.02
N ARG A 9 6.40 -13.35 -6.91
CA ARG A 9 7.00 -13.69 -5.62
C ARG A 9 7.50 -12.46 -4.86
N LEU A 10 8.18 -11.55 -5.53
CA LEU A 10 8.68 -10.32 -4.90
C LEU A 10 7.52 -9.43 -4.42
N ALA A 11 6.48 -9.28 -5.24
CA ALA A 11 5.30 -8.51 -4.88
C ALA A 11 4.58 -9.12 -3.67
N THR A 12 4.43 -10.45 -3.64
CA THR A 12 3.85 -11.17 -2.50
C THR A 12 4.66 -10.95 -1.22
N LEU A 13 5.99 -11.06 -1.28
CA LEU A 13 6.86 -10.84 -0.13
C LEU A 13 6.72 -9.40 0.43
N LEU A 14 6.69 -8.40 -0.44
CA LEU A 14 6.52 -6.99 -0.05
C LEU A 14 5.13 -6.75 0.58
N LEU A 15 4.08 -7.37 0.06
CA LEU A 15 2.74 -7.30 0.65
C LEU A 15 2.70 -7.94 2.04
N GLN A 16 3.34 -9.09 2.22
CA GLN A 16 3.45 -9.75 3.53
C GLN A 16 4.27 -8.93 4.54
N ALA A 17 5.35 -8.28 4.09
CA ALA A 17 6.12 -7.36 4.90
C ALA A 17 5.27 -6.16 5.33
N ALA A 18 4.47 -5.59 4.41
CA ALA A 18 3.55 -4.52 4.72
C ALA A 18 2.51 -4.93 5.76
N GLU A 19 1.89 -6.11 5.62
CA GLU A 19 0.94 -6.64 6.62
C GLU A 19 1.59 -6.86 7.99
N SER A 20 2.83 -7.36 8.01
CA SER A 20 3.58 -7.53 9.26
C SER A 20 3.85 -6.20 9.94
N CYS A 21 4.22 -5.15 9.19
CA CYS A 21 4.37 -3.80 9.72
C CYS A 21 3.06 -3.25 10.28
N LEU A 22 1.92 -3.51 9.64
CA LEU A 22 0.61 -3.12 10.16
C LEU A 22 0.28 -3.82 11.48
N MET A 23 0.54 -5.12 11.59
CA MET A 23 0.34 -5.88 12.83
C MET A 23 1.25 -5.37 13.96
N GLN A 24 2.44 -4.88 13.62
CA GLN A 24 3.36 -4.26 14.58
C GLN A 24 3.01 -2.80 14.92
N GLY A 25 1.92 -2.24 14.36
CA GLY A 25 1.53 -0.85 14.59
C GLY A 25 2.45 0.16 13.89
N GLN A 26 3.14 -0.25 12.82
CA GLN A 26 4.05 0.57 12.02
C GLN A 26 3.46 0.85 10.62
N PRO A 27 2.36 1.62 10.52
CA PRO A 27 1.68 1.88 9.24
C PRO A 27 2.55 2.64 8.24
N GLN A 28 3.44 3.52 8.70
CA GLN A 28 4.36 4.26 7.82
C GLN A 28 5.32 3.32 7.08
N GLN A 29 5.80 2.28 7.76
CA GLN A 29 6.71 1.30 7.16
C GLN A 29 5.96 0.38 6.19
N ALA A 30 4.69 0.06 6.50
CA ALA A 30 3.81 -0.63 5.57
C ALA A 30 3.59 0.17 4.28
N VAL A 31 3.35 1.48 4.37
CA VAL A 31 3.22 2.37 3.19
C VAL A 31 4.46 2.29 2.29
N TYR A 32 5.67 2.34 2.86
CA TYR A 32 6.92 2.24 2.09
C TYR A 32 6.99 0.95 1.25
N PHE A 33 6.62 -0.20 1.84
CA PHE A 33 6.61 -1.47 1.10
C PHE A 33 5.55 -1.50 -0.01
N LEU A 34 4.38 -0.93 0.24
CA LEU A 34 3.29 -0.85 -0.73
C LEU A 34 3.63 0.07 -1.91
N GLU A 35 4.21 1.24 -1.66
CA GLU A 35 4.70 2.13 -2.71
C GLU A 35 5.76 1.43 -3.58
N ARG A 36 6.64 0.65 -2.96
CA ARG A 36 7.65 -0.12 -3.68
C ARG A 36 7.05 -1.16 -4.62
N VAL A 37 5.96 -1.83 -4.21
CA VAL A 37 5.20 -2.75 -5.09
C VAL A 37 4.61 -1.98 -6.27
N MET A 38 4.05 -0.79 -6.04
CA MET A 38 3.46 0.02 -7.09
C MET A 38 4.51 0.55 -8.08
N GLN A 39 5.70 0.93 -7.60
CA GLN A 39 6.80 1.38 -8.45
C GLN A 39 7.45 0.23 -9.24
N ALA A 40 7.62 -0.92 -8.60
CA ALA A 40 8.25 -2.08 -9.24
C ALA A 40 7.30 -2.82 -10.20
N PHE A 41 6.00 -2.82 -9.92
CA PHE A 41 5.00 -3.64 -10.62
C PHE A 41 3.71 -2.89 -11.00
N PRO A 42 3.79 -1.70 -11.64
CA PRO A 42 2.68 -0.76 -11.77
C PRO A 42 1.45 -1.28 -12.53
N THR A 43 1.62 -2.24 -13.44
CA THR A 43 0.55 -2.79 -14.28
C THR A 43 -0.01 -4.12 -13.75
N THR A 44 0.48 -4.58 -12.59
CA THR A 44 0.09 -5.88 -12.06
C THR A 44 -1.06 -5.76 -11.07
N ARG A 45 -1.75 -6.90 -10.85
CA ARG A 45 -2.79 -6.99 -9.81
C ARG A 45 -2.25 -6.62 -8.42
N HIS A 46 -0.97 -6.88 -8.16
CA HIS A 46 -0.32 -6.52 -6.90
C HIS A 46 -0.27 -5.01 -6.67
N ALA A 47 -0.02 -4.20 -7.70
CA ALA A 47 -0.05 -2.75 -7.57
C ALA A 47 -1.45 -2.22 -7.23
N MET A 48 -2.51 -2.81 -7.79
CA MET A 48 -3.88 -2.46 -7.41
C MET A 48 -4.21 -2.84 -5.96
N THR A 49 -3.79 -4.03 -5.53
CA THR A 49 -3.90 -4.43 -4.12
C THR A 49 -3.12 -3.48 -3.21
N ALA A 50 -1.89 -3.14 -3.60
CA ALA A 50 -1.04 -2.24 -2.82
C ALA A 50 -1.64 -0.84 -2.68
N GLN A 51 -2.18 -0.28 -3.76
CA GLN A 51 -2.91 0.99 -3.75
C GLN A 51 -4.13 0.94 -2.82
N THR A 52 -4.90 -0.15 -2.88
CA THR A 52 -6.07 -0.35 -2.01
C THR A 52 -5.67 -0.41 -0.54
N ARG A 53 -4.60 -1.14 -0.21
CA ARG A 53 -4.05 -1.20 1.15
C ARG A 53 -3.52 0.15 1.60
N LEU A 54 -2.81 0.86 0.73
CA LEU A 54 -2.22 2.16 1.03
C LEU A 54 -3.32 3.20 1.35
N ALA A 55 -4.43 3.18 0.60
CA ALA A 55 -5.61 3.99 0.89
C ALA A 55 -6.30 3.63 2.23
N GLN A 56 -6.28 2.34 2.63
CA GLN A 56 -6.79 1.94 3.95
C GLN A 56 -5.89 2.42 5.09
N ILE A 57 -4.56 2.44 4.88
CA ILE A 57 -3.58 2.83 5.91
C ILE A 57 -3.52 4.34 6.07
N GLN A 58 -3.46 5.08 4.96
CA GLN A 58 -3.41 6.54 4.99
C GLN A 58 -4.79 7.16 5.23
N GLY A 59 -5.85 6.34 5.17
CA GLY A 59 -7.23 6.81 5.15
C GLY A 59 -7.55 7.51 3.81
N PRO A 60 -8.82 7.87 3.59
CA PRO A 60 -9.17 8.71 2.46
C PRO A 60 -8.36 10.01 2.52
N PRO A 61 -7.77 10.48 1.40
CA PRO A 61 -7.14 11.79 1.33
C PRO A 61 -8.24 12.84 1.53
N GLY A 62 -8.50 13.22 2.78
CA GLY A 62 -9.60 14.13 3.13
C GLY A 62 -10.21 13.95 4.51
N LEU A 63 -9.90 12.88 5.25
CA LEU A 63 -10.31 12.74 6.66
C LEU A 63 -9.11 12.82 7.61
N GLY A 64 -8.25 13.80 7.33
CA GLY A 64 -7.52 14.43 8.40
C GLY A 64 -8.55 15.00 9.37
N ILE A 65 -8.45 14.58 10.62
CA ILE A 65 -9.07 15.23 11.78
C ILE A 65 -8.69 16.72 11.82
N THR A 66 -9.34 17.56 11.02
CA THR A 66 -9.61 18.94 11.41
C THR A 66 -11.06 18.97 11.85
N PRO A 67 -11.35 18.97 13.16
CA PRO A 67 -12.65 19.44 13.63
C PRO A 67 -12.71 20.95 13.40
N ASN A 68 -12.83 21.40 12.14
CA ASN A 68 -13.23 22.76 11.84
C ASN A 68 -13.78 22.90 10.40
N ALA A 69 -15.10 23.11 10.34
CA ALA A 69 -15.86 23.90 9.39
C ALA A 69 -15.38 24.03 7.92
N GLN A 70 -16.22 23.61 6.97
CA GLN A 70 -17.18 24.55 6.36
C GLN A 70 -18.14 23.83 5.39
N PRO A 71 -19.46 24.09 5.48
CA PRO A 71 -20.40 23.86 4.39
C PRO A 71 -20.36 25.06 3.41
N LYS A 72 -20.63 24.80 2.13
CA LYS A 72 -21.16 25.82 1.22
C LYS A 72 -22.21 25.18 0.32
#